data_AF-A0A2J6X6Y3-F1
#
_entry.id   AF-A0A2J6X6Y3-F1
#
_cell.length_a   1.000
_cell.length_b   1.000
_cell.length_c   1.000
_cell.angle_alpha   90.00
_cell.angle_beta   90.00
_cell.angle_gamma   90.00
#
_symmetry.space_group_name_H-M   'P 1'
#
loop_
_entity.id
_entity.type
_entity.pdbx_description
1 polymer ?
#
loop_
_entity_poly.entity_id
_entity_poly.type
_entity_poly.pdbx_seq_one_letter_code
_entity_poly.pdbx_strand_id
1 'polypeptide(L)'
;MDAEIIAIGSELLLGVTIDTNSAYIARQLAAAGVNVYRKTVVGDNTERITAAIREALGRADLVICTGGLGPTLDDVTREAVAAAFDRPLEFHQELLDQIAARFAAMNRPMSESNRRQAYVPA
;
A
#
# COMPACT_ATOMS: atom_id res chain seq x y z
N MET A 1 10.09 -18.13 8.52
CA MET A 1 9.84 -16.88 7.77
C MET A 1 8.62 -16.28 8.39
N ASP A 2 8.76 -15.06 8.87
CA ASP A 2 7.72 -14.35 9.60
C ASP A 2 7.27 -13.15 8.79
N ALA A 3 5.95 -12.93 8.74
CA ALA A 3 5.33 -11.86 7.98
C ALA A 3 4.47 -10.96 8.88
N GLU A 4 4.38 -9.69 8.51
CA GLU A 4 3.43 -8.75 9.08
C GLU A 4 2.57 -8.10 8.01
N ILE A 5 1.34 -7.78 8.39
CA ILE A 5 0.37 -7.12 7.52
C ILE A 5 0.08 -5.73 8.09
N ILE A 6 0.18 -4.71 7.25
CA ILE A 6 -0.17 -3.33 7.56
C ILE A 6 -1.37 -2.94 6.67
N ALA A 7 -2.53 -2.76 7.28
CA ALA A 7 -3.71 -2.24 6.60
C ALA A 7 -3.76 -0.72 6.77
N ILE A 8 -3.78 0.00 5.66
CA ILE A 8 -3.75 1.47 5.61
C ILE A 8 -5.13 1.95 5.17
N GLY A 9 -5.72 2.80 6.00
CA GLY A 9 -7.03 3.39 5.74
C GLY A 9 -7.67 3.91 7.02
N SER A 10 -7.98 5.18 7.06
CA SER A 10 -8.64 5.84 8.21
C SER A 10 -10.03 5.27 8.44
N GLU A 11 -10.72 4.86 7.39
CA GLU A 11 -12.03 4.20 7.42
C GLU A 11 -11.98 2.83 8.12
N LEU A 12 -10.83 2.14 8.09
CA LEU A 12 -10.62 0.89 8.81
C LEU A 12 -10.52 1.15 10.33
N LEU A 13 -9.81 2.20 10.73
CA LEU A 13 -9.72 2.62 12.13
C LEU A 13 -11.06 3.11 12.69
N LEU A 14 -11.84 3.79 11.85
CA LEU A 14 -13.18 4.27 12.21
C LEU A 14 -14.25 3.16 12.19
N GLY A 15 -13.90 1.96 11.73
CA GLY A 15 -14.82 0.83 11.62
C GLY A 15 -15.91 1.02 10.56
N VAL A 16 -15.75 1.98 9.64
CA VAL A 16 -16.65 2.19 8.50
C VAL A 16 -16.55 1.00 7.55
N THR A 17 -15.32 0.50 7.36
CA THR A 17 -15.03 -0.69 6.55
C THR A 17 -14.37 -1.74 7.42
N ILE A 18 -14.81 -2.99 7.29
CA ILE A 18 -14.17 -4.13 7.96
C ILE A 18 -12.93 -4.54 7.16
N ASP A 19 -11.78 -4.64 7.83
CA ASP A 19 -10.54 -5.14 7.23
C ASP A 19 -10.63 -6.65 6.93
N THR A 20 -11.17 -6.95 5.76
CA THR A 20 -11.24 -8.31 5.20
C THR A 20 -9.98 -8.68 4.42
N ASN A 21 -9.20 -7.69 3.97
CA ASN A 21 -7.96 -7.88 3.22
C ASN A 21 -6.92 -8.58 4.07
N SER A 22 -6.65 -8.09 5.29
CA SER A 22 -5.67 -8.72 6.15
C SER A 22 -6.11 -10.11 6.60
N ALA A 23 -7.42 -10.35 6.74
CA ALA A 23 -7.94 -11.69 7.01
C ALA A 23 -7.70 -12.65 5.84
N TYR A 24 -7.90 -12.20 4.60
CA TYR A 24 -7.61 -12.99 3.40
C TYR A 24 -6.12 -13.30 3.28
N ILE A 25 -5.25 -12.30 3.40
CA ILE A 25 -3.81 -12.43 3.26
C ILE A 25 -3.25 -13.37 4.34
N ALA A 26 -3.67 -13.22 5.60
CA ALA A 26 -3.22 -14.09 6.69
C ALA A 26 -3.57 -15.56 6.42
N ARG A 27 -4.73 -15.86 5.83
CA ARG A 27 -5.09 -17.23 5.44
C ARG A 27 -4.18 -17.77 4.34
N GLN A 28 -3.83 -16.95 3.34
CA GLN A 28 -2.92 -17.37 2.27
C GLN A 28 -1.51 -17.62 2.81
N LEU A 29 -1.00 -16.74 3.68
CA LEU A 29 0.30 -16.90 4.33
C LEU A 29 0.35 -18.16 5.20
N ALA A 30 -0.69 -18.40 6.01
CA ALA A 30 -0.78 -19.61 6.82
C ALA A 30 -0.81 -20.89 5.96
N ALA A 31 -1.55 -20.88 4.85
CA ALA A 31 -1.58 -22.00 3.90
C ALA A 31 -0.21 -22.25 3.25
N ALA A 32 0.62 -21.21 3.12
CA ALA A 32 1.99 -21.28 2.63
C ALA A 32 3.03 -21.61 3.73
N GLY A 33 2.61 -21.81 4.98
CA GLY A 33 3.51 -22.08 6.10
C GLY A 33 4.28 -20.85 6.62
N VAL A 34 3.81 -19.64 6.32
CA VAL A 34 4.39 -18.37 6.79
C VAL A 34 3.67 -17.92 8.06
N ASN A 35 4.42 -17.60 9.11
CA ASN A 35 3.84 -17.14 10.37
C ASN A 35 3.41 -15.68 10.26
N VAL A 36 2.23 -15.35 10.80
CA VAL A 36 1.77 -13.97 10.93
C VAL A 36 1.50 -13.69 12.40
N TYR A 37 2.43 -13.00 13.06
CA TYR A 37 2.33 -12.72 14.50
C TYR A 37 1.62 -11.39 14.81
N ARG A 38 1.63 -10.44 13.87
CA ARG A 38 0.98 -9.15 14.04
C ARG A 38 0.32 -8.68 12.74
N LYS A 39 -0.76 -7.93 12.95
CA LYS A 39 -1.41 -7.11 11.93
C LYS A 39 -1.61 -5.73 12.54
N THR A 40 -1.33 -4.69 11.77
CA THR A 40 -1.46 -3.31 12.22
C THR A 40 -2.40 -2.57 11.28
N VAL A 41 -3.33 -1.79 11.83
CA VAL A 41 -4.16 -0.86 11.06
C VAL A 41 -3.64 0.55 11.31
N VAL A 42 -3.42 1.33 10.25
CA VAL A 42 -2.83 2.67 10.29
C VAL A 42 -3.69 3.62 9.46
N GLY A 43 -3.91 4.84 9.96
CA GLY A 43 -4.63 5.87 9.21
C GLY A 43 -3.74 6.54 8.15
N ASP A 44 -4.37 7.24 7.21
CA ASP A 44 -3.75 7.83 6.01
C ASP A 44 -2.85 9.03 6.35
N ASN A 45 -1.64 8.73 6.82
CA ASN A 45 -0.62 9.72 7.13
C ASN A 45 0.77 9.12 6.89
N THR A 46 1.56 9.82 6.08
CA THR A 46 2.87 9.35 5.61
C THR A 46 3.79 8.98 6.77
N GLU A 47 3.88 9.82 7.81
CA GLU A 47 4.79 9.58 8.94
C GLU A 47 4.40 8.35 9.75
N ARG A 48 3.09 8.17 10.04
CA ARG A 48 2.58 7.00 10.75
C ARG A 48 2.80 5.71 9.99
N ILE A 49 2.53 5.72 8.69
CA ILE A 49 2.72 4.54 7.82
C ILE A 49 4.22 4.21 7.74
N THR A 50 5.08 5.21 7.56
CA THR A 50 6.54 5.04 7.53
C THR A 50 7.06 4.39 8.83
N ALA A 51 6.60 4.89 9.98
CA ALA A 51 6.96 4.34 11.29
C ALA A 51 6.50 2.88 11.44
N ALA A 52 5.25 2.58 11.06
CA ALA A 52 4.71 1.22 11.12
C ALA A 52 5.49 0.24 10.20
N ILE A 53 5.87 0.68 9.00
CA ILE A 53 6.70 -0.12 8.09
C ILE A 53 8.06 -0.40 8.71
N ARG A 54 8.75 0.63 9.23
CA ARG A 54 10.07 0.46 9.85
C ARG A 54 10.03 -0.44 11.07
N GLU A 55 8.99 -0.32 11.90
CA GLU A 55 8.79 -1.19 13.06
C GLU A 55 8.55 -2.66 12.65
N ALA A 56 7.73 -2.89 11.63
CA ALA A 56 7.46 -4.22 11.10
C ALA A 56 8.70 -4.87 10.46
N LEU A 57 9.50 -4.10 9.70
CA LEU A 57 10.76 -4.56 9.11
C LEU A 57 11.81 -4.93 10.17
N GLY A 58 11.74 -4.37 11.38
CA GLY A 58 12.62 -4.73 12.48
C GLY A 58 12.35 -6.11 13.10
N ARG A 59 11.26 -6.78 12.73
CA ARG A 59 10.78 -8.00 13.39
C ARG A 59 10.16 -9.04 12.46
N ALA A 60 10.01 -8.75 11.17
CA ALA A 60 9.46 -9.65 10.17
C ALA A 60 10.34 -9.67 8.91
N ASP A 61 10.44 -10.84 8.28
CA ASP A 61 11.15 -11.03 7.01
C ASP A 61 10.35 -10.48 5.83
N LEU A 62 9.02 -10.39 5.98
CA LEU A 62 8.07 -9.96 4.95
C LEU A 62 7.06 -8.96 5.54
N VAL A 63 6.87 -7.83 4.88
CA VAL A 63 5.82 -6.86 5.24
C VAL A 63 4.89 -6.68 4.05
N ILE A 64 3.60 -6.90 4.25
CA ILE A 64 2.55 -6.70 3.24
C ILE A 64 1.70 -5.51 3.65
N CYS A 65 1.71 -4.46 2.82
CA CYS A 65 0.83 -3.31 3.01
C CYS A 65 -0.42 -3.44 2.13
N THR A 66 -1.55 -2.95 2.61
CA THR A 66 -2.79 -2.82 1.83
C THR A 66 -3.37 -1.41 1.99
N GLY A 67 -4.02 -0.89 0.95
CA GLY A 67 -4.62 0.46 0.97
C GLY A 67 -3.65 1.60 0.62
N GLY A 68 -4.20 2.80 0.40
CA GLY A 68 -3.45 4.04 0.14
C GLY A 68 -2.66 4.10 -1.17
N LEU A 69 -3.09 3.36 -2.20
CA LEU A 69 -2.45 3.31 -3.54
C LEU A 69 -3.30 3.88 -4.67
N GLY A 70 -4.46 4.45 -4.38
CA GLY A 70 -5.26 5.14 -5.37
C GLY A 70 -4.66 6.48 -5.80
N PRO A 71 -5.45 7.32 -6.50
CA PRO A 71 -5.00 8.60 -7.03
C PRO A 71 -5.28 9.80 -6.11
N THR A 72 -5.89 9.61 -4.93
CA THR A 72 -6.31 10.72 -4.07
C THR A 72 -5.15 11.25 -3.22
N LEU A 73 -5.34 12.37 -2.52
CA LEU A 73 -4.27 13.01 -1.73
C LEU A 73 -3.96 12.25 -0.43
N ASP A 74 -4.93 11.49 0.07
CA ASP A 74 -4.82 10.56 1.19
C ASP A 74 -4.18 9.21 0.79
N ASP A 75 -4.05 8.90 -0.50
CA ASP A 75 -3.33 7.72 -0.99
C ASP A 75 -1.80 7.90 -0.95
N VAL A 76 -1.25 7.83 0.28
CA VAL A 76 0.16 8.15 0.59
C VAL A 76 1.04 6.92 0.87
N THR A 77 0.59 5.70 0.55
CA THR A 77 1.36 4.48 0.85
C THR A 77 2.68 4.44 0.08
N ARG A 78 2.73 4.90 -1.17
CA ARG A 78 3.99 4.92 -1.96
C ARG A 78 5.03 5.84 -1.34
N GLU A 79 4.59 7.03 -0.95
CA GLU A 79 5.41 8.05 -0.29
C GLU A 79 5.96 7.52 1.03
N ALA A 80 5.13 6.82 1.82
CA ALA A 80 5.55 6.24 3.08
C ALA A 80 6.53 5.07 2.90
N VAL A 81 6.33 4.22 1.89
CA VAL A 81 7.29 3.15 1.54
C VAL A 81 8.62 3.75 1.10
N ALA A 82 8.59 4.74 0.21
CA ALA A 82 9.80 5.43 -0.24
C ALA A 82 10.57 6.04 0.96
N ALA A 83 9.86 6.72 1.86
CA ALA A 83 10.44 7.26 3.09
C ALA A 83 10.98 6.18 4.03
N ALA A 84 10.31 5.03 4.16
CA ALA A 84 10.75 3.95 5.04
C ALA A 84 12.11 3.37 4.64
N PHE A 85 12.38 3.32 3.33
CA PHE A 85 13.62 2.82 2.73
C PHE A 85 14.62 3.92 2.36
N ASP A 86 14.33 5.18 2.71
CA ASP A 86 15.13 6.35 2.38
C ASP A 86 15.43 6.44 0.86
N ARG A 87 14.40 6.15 0.05
CA ARG A 87 14.42 6.21 -1.42
C ARG A 87 13.56 7.35 -1.95
N PRO A 88 13.94 7.96 -3.08
CA PRO A 88 13.05 8.88 -3.78
C PRO A 88 11.93 8.10 -4.48
N LEU A 89 10.85 8.80 -4.82
CA LEU A 89 9.88 8.33 -5.79
C LEU A 89 10.32 8.73 -7.19
N GLU A 90 10.33 7.77 -8.10
CA GLU A 90 10.65 7.96 -9.51
C GLU A 90 9.40 7.79 -10.37
N PHE A 91 9.28 8.64 -11.38
CA PHE A 91 8.17 8.60 -12.32
C PHE A 91 8.48 7.64 -13.47
N HIS A 92 7.57 6.73 -13.76
CA HIS A 92 7.70 5.77 -14.86
C HIS A 92 6.64 6.03 -15.93
N GLN A 93 7.08 6.49 -17.11
CA GLN A 93 6.18 6.75 -18.24
C GLN A 93 5.41 5.49 -18.65
N GLU A 94 6.06 4.32 -18.63
CA GLU A 94 5.41 3.04 -18.97
C GLU A 94 4.21 2.74 -18.06
N LEU A 95 4.31 3.02 -16.75
CA LEU A 95 3.19 2.84 -15.82
C LEU A 95 2.05 3.82 -16.13
N LEU A 96 2.39 5.07 -16.47
CA LEU A 96 1.38 6.04 -16.89
C LEU A 96 0.65 5.60 -18.16
N ASP A 97 1.37 5.06 -19.12
CA ASP A 97 0.80 4.56 -20.39
C ASP A 97 -0.13 3.37 -20.14
N GLN A 98 0.24 2.45 -19.24
CA GLN A 98 -0.62 1.35 -18.82
C GLN A 98 -1.90 1.84 -18.14
N ILE A 99 -1.80 2.85 -17.27
CA ILE A 99 -2.97 3.48 -16.63
C ILE A 99 -3.86 4.13 -17.71
N ALA A 100 -3.28 4.91 -18.62
CA ALA A 100 -4.00 5.58 -19.69
C ALA A 100 -4.73 4.57 -20.61
N ALA A 101 -4.07 3.47 -20.97
CA ALA A 101 -4.66 2.39 -21.76
C ALA A 101 -5.85 1.74 -21.06
N ARG A 102 -5.78 1.55 -19.72
CA ARG A 102 -6.91 1.04 -18.93
C ARG A 102 -8.11 1.98 -18.98
N PHE A 103 -7.89 3.29 -18.86
CA PHE A 103 -8.96 4.30 -18.98
C PHE A 103 -9.58 4.33 -20.39
N ALA A 104 -8.75 4.27 -21.42
CA ALA A 104 -9.19 4.20 -22.82
C ALA A 104 -10.04 2.96 -23.09
N ALA A 105 -9.65 1.79 -22.59
CA ALA A 105 -10.43 0.54 -22.70
C ALA A 105 -11.82 0.63 -22.02
N MET A 106 -11.97 1.50 -21.02
CA MET A 106 -13.24 1.79 -20.36
C MET A 106 -14.04 2.91 -21.04
N ASN A 107 -13.56 3.48 -22.16
CA ASN A 107 -14.09 4.69 -22.79
C ASN A 107 -14.22 5.88 -21.82
N ARG A 108 -13.25 6.03 -20.91
CA ARG A 108 -13.21 7.12 -19.93
C ARG A 108 -11.94 7.94 -20.07
N PRO A 109 -12.00 9.27 -19.95
CA PRO A 109 -10.78 10.07 -19.86
C PRO A 109 -10.06 9.79 -18.53
N MET A 110 -8.73 9.71 -18.59
CA MET A 110 -7.88 9.64 -17.40
C MET A 110 -7.76 11.03 -16.77
N SER A 111 -7.93 11.12 -15.45
CA SER A 111 -7.72 12.37 -14.72
C SER A 111 -6.24 12.60 -14.42
N GLU A 112 -5.84 13.85 -14.24
CA GLU A 112 -4.43 14.19 -13.94
C GLU A 112 -3.94 13.56 -12.63
N SER A 113 -4.81 13.39 -11.63
CA SER A 113 -4.45 12.80 -10.33
C SER A 113 -3.97 11.35 -10.46
N ASN A 114 -4.43 10.61 -11.47
CA ASN A 114 -3.96 9.25 -11.76
C ASN A 114 -2.47 9.19 -12.10
N ARG A 115 -1.87 10.31 -12.56
CA ARG A 115 -0.43 10.40 -12.84
C ARG A 115 0.42 10.06 -11.62
N ARG A 116 -0.06 10.34 -10.41
CA ARG A 116 0.63 10.00 -9.15
C ARG A 116 0.84 8.49 -8.99
N GLN A 117 -0.04 7.67 -9.56
CA GLN A 117 0.04 6.21 -9.45
C GLN A 117 1.19 5.62 -10.30
N ALA A 118 1.82 6.44 -11.17
CA ALA A 118 2.99 6.06 -11.95
C ALA A 118 4.33 6.40 -11.25
N TYR A 119 4.28 6.83 -9.98
CA TYR A 119 5.47 7.00 -9.15
C TYR A 119 5.71 5.77 -8.30
N VAL A 120 6.94 5.27 -8.26
CA VAL A 120 7.34 4.14 -7.39
C VAL A 120 8.71 4.41 -6.73
N PRO A 121 9.01 3.79 -5.58
CA PRO A 121 10.33 3.92 -4.97
C PRO A 121 11.46 3.36 -5.86
N ALA A 122 12.61 4.05 -5.89
CA ALA A 122 13.80 3.73 -6.70
C ALA A 122 14.69 2.59 -6.15
#